data_AF-A0A947E328-F1
#
_entry.id   AF-A0A947E328-F1
#
_cell.length_a   1.000
_cell.length_b   1.000
_cell.length_c   1.000
_cell.angle_alpha   90.00
_cell.angle_beta   90.00
_cell.angle_gamma   90.00
#
_symmetry.space_group_name_H-M   'P 1'
#
loop_
_entity.id
_entity.type
_entity.pdbx_description
1 polymer ?
#
loop_
_entity_poly.entity_id
_entity_poly.type
_entity_poly.pdbx_seq_one_letter_code
_entity_poly.pdbx_strand_id
1 'polypeptide(L)'
;MTYLNFNPQVHWPFSGSVTQDIHPSLLLKARSSDTEVRVLREVASYGKQIGVLSDLLLALVASVQHKKFDADGEHALEQLREMVEDIKRIKAQQNPLPEDADAARALIVALKERFPELKTT
;
A
#
# COMPACT_ATOMS: atom_id res chain seq x y z
N MET A 1 22.30 -7.30 2.47
CA MET A 1 21.55 -8.53 2.13
C MET A 1 20.74 -8.22 0.88
N THR A 2 21.15 -8.77 -0.27
CA THR A 2 20.46 -8.53 -1.55
C THR A 2 19.27 -9.47 -1.63
N TYR A 3 18.05 -8.93 -1.59
CA TYR A 3 16.85 -9.71 -1.90
C TYR A 3 16.82 -9.94 -3.42
N LEU A 4 17.25 -11.12 -3.86
CA LEU A 4 17.06 -11.57 -5.23
C LEU A 4 15.56 -11.77 -5.45
N ASN A 5 14.93 -10.86 -6.19
CA ASN A 5 13.54 -11.03 -6.61
C ASN A 5 13.53 -11.99 -7.81
N PHE A 6 13.44 -13.29 -7.54
CA PHE A 6 13.37 -14.32 -8.57
C PHE A 6 11.91 -14.47 -9.03
N ASN A 7 11.61 -13.95 -10.22
CA ASN A 7 10.29 -14.05 -10.85
C ASN A 7 10.42 -14.69 -12.25
N PRO A 8 10.50 -16.03 -12.36
CA PRO A 8 10.71 -16.70 -13.64
C PRO A 8 9.44 -16.61 -14.50
N GLN A 9 9.58 -15.99 -15.68
CA GLN A 9 8.51 -15.94 -16.67
C GLN A 9 8.65 -17.16 -17.59
N VAL A 10 7.79 -18.17 -17.38
CA VAL A 10 7.77 -19.39 -18.21
C VAL A 10 6.65 -19.28 -19.22
N HIS A 11 7.01 -19.20 -20.50
CA HIS A 11 6.06 -19.16 -21.62
C HIS A 11 5.94 -20.56 -22.23
N TRP A 12 4.79 -21.20 -22.07
CA TRP A 12 4.47 -22.44 -22.78
C TRP A 12 3.80 -22.08 -24.12
N PRO A 13 4.24 -22.66 -25.26
CA PRO A 13 3.57 -22.41 -26.53
C PRO A 13 2.10 -22.83 -26.42
N PHE A 14 1.19 -21.96 -26.86
CA PHE A 14 -0.28 -22.07 -26.77
C PHE A 14 -0.94 -21.75 -25.41
N SER A 15 -0.18 -21.38 -24.38
CA SER A 15 -0.71 -20.77 -23.15
C SER A 15 -0.40 -19.28 -23.20
N GLY A 16 -1.42 -18.41 -23.22
CA GLY A 16 -1.21 -16.96 -23.08
C GLY A 16 -0.35 -16.62 -21.85
N SER A 17 0.18 -15.39 -21.80
CA SER A 17 1.06 -14.93 -20.73
C SER A 17 0.47 -15.18 -19.35
N VAL A 18 0.99 -16.21 -18.65
CA VAL A 18 0.68 -16.45 -17.25
C VAL A 18 1.57 -15.53 -16.43
N THR A 19 1.05 -14.34 -16.12
CA THR A 19 1.69 -13.44 -15.14
C THR A 19 1.30 -13.91 -13.75
N GLN A 20 2.26 -14.49 -13.02
CA GLN A 20 2.02 -14.88 -11.64
C GLN A 20 2.13 -13.64 -10.74
N ASP A 21 0.99 -13.10 -10.34
CA ASP A 21 0.93 -12.02 -9.36
C ASP A 21 1.05 -12.62 -7.95
N ILE A 22 2.25 -12.57 -7.37
CA ILE A 22 2.51 -13.08 -6.02
C ILE A 22 2.09 -12.01 -5.02
N HIS A 23 0.80 -11.98 -4.68
CA HIS A 23 0.33 -11.22 -3.53
C HIS A 23 0.90 -11.80 -2.21
N PRO A 24 1.33 -10.96 -1.25
CA PRO A 24 1.82 -11.41 0.06
C PRO A 24 0.83 -12.25 0.88
N SER A 25 -0.46 -12.22 0.51
CA SER A 25 -1.50 -13.11 1.05
C SER A 25 -1.16 -14.60 0.88
N LEU A 26 -0.37 -14.96 -0.15
CA LEU A 26 0.13 -16.32 -0.36
C LEU A 26 1.29 -16.67 0.59
N LEU A 27 2.13 -15.69 0.95
CA LEU A 27 3.24 -15.87 1.90
C LEU A 27 2.74 -15.97 3.35
N LEU A 28 1.66 -15.27 3.69
CA LEU A 28 0.97 -15.34 5.00
C LEU A 28 0.32 -16.71 5.26
N LYS A 29 -0.01 -17.46 4.20
CA LYS A 29 -0.66 -18.78 4.31
C LYS A 29 0.32 -19.88 4.75
N ALA A 30 1.63 -19.65 4.66
CA ALA A 30 2.65 -20.67 4.88
C ALA A 30 3.14 -20.81 6.34
N ARG A 31 2.78 -19.90 7.27
CA ARG A 31 3.32 -19.93 8.65
C ARG A 31 2.31 -19.88 9.81
N SER A 32 1.03 -19.59 9.54
CA SER A 32 -0.04 -19.37 10.52
C SER A 32 0.24 -18.23 11.52
N SER A 33 -0.64 -17.23 11.53
CA SER A 33 -1.41 -16.89 12.73
C SER A 33 -2.48 -15.88 12.32
N ASP A 34 -3.74 -16.18 12.67
CA ASP A 34 -4.83 -15.19 12.60
C ASP A 34 -4.40 -13.86 13.25
N THR A 35 -3.61 -13.95 14.33
CA THR A 35 -2.98 -12.83 15.02
C THR A 35 -2.15 -11.93 14.10
N GLU A 36 -1.26 -12.47 13.25
CA GLU A 36 -0.40 -11.65 12.38
C GLU A 36 -1.22 -10.93 11.30
N VAL A 37 -2.23 -11.60 10.73
CA VAL A 37 -3.18 -10.99 9.79
C VAL A 37 -3.98 -9.90 10.49
N ARG A 38 -4.45 -10.15 11.71
CA ARG A 38 -5.20 -9.18 12.52
C ARG A 38 -4.34 -8.00 12.93
N VAL A 39 -3.08 -8.19 13.30
CA VAL A 39 -2.15 -7.09 13.60
C VAL A 39 -1.92 -6.21 12.38
N LEU A 40 -1.71 -6.82 11.20
CA LEU A 40 -1.53 -6.08 9.95
C LEU A 40 -2.80 -5.35 9.49
N ARG A 41 -3.99 -5.85 9.82
CA ARG A 41 -5.27 -5.20 9.49
C ARG A 41 -5.70 -4.15 10.52
N GLU A 42 -5.69 -4.51 11.80
CA GLU A 42 -6.30 -3.77 12.90
C GLU A 42 -5.32 -2.77 13.54
N VAL A 43 -4.03 -3.12 13.65
CA VAL A 43 -3.07 -2.34 14.45
C VAL A 43 -2.18 -1.47 13.57
N ALA A 44 -1.51 -2.09 12.61
CA ALA A 44 -0.41 -1.47 11.89
C ALA A 44 -0.32 -2.01 10.46
N SER A 45 -1.24 -1.59 9.59
CA SER A 45 -1.07 -1.82 8.16
C SER A 45 0.25 -1.22 7.68
N TYR A 46 0.84 -1.80 6.64
CA TYR A 46 2.14 -1.35 6.14
C TYR A 46 2.16 0.15 5.80
N GLY A 47 1.09 0.66 5.20
CA GLY A 47 0.94 2.10 4.94
C GLY A 47 0.82 2.96 6.20
N LYS A 48 0.25 2.44 7.29
CA LYS A 48 0.21 3.12 8.60
C LYS A 48 1.58 3.11 9.26
N GLN A 49 2.32 2.01 9.18
CA GLN A 49 3.70 1.92 9.69
C GLN A 49 4.62 2.93 9.00
N ILE A 50 4.59 2.98 7.65
CA ILE A 50 5.38 3.96 6.88
C ILE A 50 5.00 5.39 7.25
N GLY A 51 3.71 5.69 7.37
CA GLY A 51 3.25 7.03 7.77
C GLY A 51 3.83 7.45 9.11
N VAL A 52 3.65 6.62 10.14
CA VAL A 52 4.15 6.92 11.50
C VAL A 52 5.67 7.09 11.53
N LEU A 53 6.42 6.21 10.85
CA LEU A 53 7.88 6.31 10.79
C LEU A 53 8.34 7.57 10.06
N SER A 54 7.70 7.91 8.94
CA SER A 54 8.04 9.11 8.16
C SER A 54 7.76 10.38 8.94
N ASP A 55 6.59 10.46 9.59
CA ASP A 55 6.20 11.61 10.42
C ASP A 55 7.18 11.80 11.59
N LEU A 56 7.54 10.71 12.28
CA LEU A 56 8.50 10.75 13.38
C LEU A 56 9.90 11.19 12.91
N LEU A 57 10.39 10.65 11.80
CA LEU A 57 11.71 11.01 11.27
C LEU A 57 11.77 12.47 10.84
N LEU A 58 10.75 12.98 10.15
CA LEU A 58 10.68 14.39 9.74
C LEU A 58 10.59 15.32 10.96
N ALA A 59 9.82 14.95 11.99
CA ALA A 59 9.74 15.70 13.24
C ALA A 59 11.09 15.73 13.99
N LEU A 60 11.79 14.59 14.04
CA LEU A 60 13.13 14.50 14.62
C LEU A 60 14.09 15.42 13.87
N VAL A 61 14.15 15.32 12.54
CA VAL A 61 15.01 16.18 11.70
C VAL A 61 14.73 17.66 11.95
N ALA A 62 13.45 18.07 12.01
CA ALA A 62 13.07 19.44 12.31
C ALA A 62 13.51 19.92 13.72
N SER A 63 13.64 18.99 14.67
CA SER A 63 14.14 19.29 16.02
C SER A 63 15.66 19.40 16.12
N VAL A 64 16.40 18.74 15.21
CA VAL A 64 17.87 18.78 15.19
C VAL A 64 18.36 19.93 14.31
N GLN A 65 17.99 21.17 14.66
CA GLN A 65 18.28 22.38 13.86
C GLN A 65 19.78 22.72 13.70
N HIS A 66 20.68 21.99 14.38
CA HIS A 66 22.10 22.34 14.51
C HIS A 66 23.10 21.28 14.04
N LYS A 67 22.64 20.12 13.55
CA LYS A 67 23.52 19.18 12.83
C LYS A 67 23.29 19.32 11.34
N LYS A 68 24.31 19.77 10.63
CA LYS A 68 24.35 19.59 9.17
C LYS A 68 24.48 18.10 8.89
N PHE A 69 23.61 17.57 8.05
CA PHE A 69 23.83 16.26 7.48
C PHE A 69 24.96 16.34 6.46
N ASP A 70 25.59 15.21 6.16
CA ASP A 70 26.44 15.11 4.98
C ASP A 70 25.58 15.12 3.71
N ALA A 71 26.22 15.13 2.54
CA ALA A 71 25.51 15.18 1.26
C ALA A 71 24.53 14.01 1.09
N ASP A 72 24.90 12.83 1.58
CA ASP A 72 24.06 11.62 1.51
C ASP A 72 22.83 11.75 2.42
N GLY A 73 22.99 12.28 3.63
CA GLY A 73 21.89 12.52 4.57
C GLY A 73 20.92 13.62 4.10
N GLU A 74 21.43 14.70 3.51
CA GLU A 74 20.58 15.74 2.90
C GLU A 74 19.79 15.17 1.71
N HIS A 75 20.43 14.37 0.86
CA HIS A 75 19.77 13.71 -0.28
C HIS A 75 18.69 12.73 0.19
N ALA A 76 18.98 11.90 1.21
CA ALA A 76 18.00 10.96 1.77
C ALA A 76 16.81 11.68 2.42
N LEU A 77 17.05 12.83 3.07
CA LEU A 77 15.98 13.65 3.65
C LEU A 77 15.06 14.23 2.57
N GLU A 78 15.62 14.69 1.46
CA GLU A 78 14.83 15.20 0.35
C GLU A 78 13.98 14.09 -0.28
N GLN A 79 14.56 12.91 -0.52
CA GLN A 79 13.81 11.74 -0.98
C GLN A 79 12.68 11.36 -0.02
N LEU A 80 12.90 11.42 1.30
CA LEU A 80 11.86 11.16 2.28
C LEU A 80 10.71 12.15 2.17
N ARG A 81 11.00 13.45 1.97
CA ARG A 81 9.96 14.48 1.77
C ARG A 81 9.16 14.23 0.51
N GLU A 82 9.82 13.96 -0.61
CA GLU A 82 9.16 13.65 -1.88
C GLU A 82 8.25 12.42 -1.75
N MET A 83 8.75 11.33 -1.15
CA MET A 83 7.96 10.12 -0.92
C MET A 83 6.72 10.40 -0.07
N VAL A 84 6.83 11.21 0.99
CA VAL A 84 5.69 11.56 1.84
C VAL A 84 4.64 12.35 1.07
N GLU A 85 5.04 13.32 0.26
CA GLU A 85 4.12 14.11 -0.56
C GLU A 85 3.45 13.26 -1.65
N ASP A 86 4.18 12.36 -2.30
CA ASP A 86 3.61 11.43 -3.26
C ASP A 86 2.58 10.49 -2.61
N ILE A 87 2.88 9.96 -1.42
CA ILE A 87 1.94 9.14 -0.67
C ILE A 87 0.68 9.94 -0.31
N LYS A 88 0.82 11.19 0.13
CA LYS A 88 -0.33 12.07 0.42
C LYS A 88 -1.18 12.31 -0.82
N ARG A 89 -0.54 12.61 -1.96
CA ARG A 89 -1.20 12.81 -3.25
C ARG A 89 -1.99 11.57 -3.67
N ILE A 90 -1.37 10.39 -3.61
CA ILE A 90 -2.03 9.12 -3.95
C ILE A 90 -3.23 8.86 -3.03
N LYS A 91 -3.08 9.08 -1.72
CA LYS A 91 -4.18 8.93 -0.75
C LYS A 91 -5.33 9.90 -1.03
N ALA A 92 -5.03 11.15 -1.40
CA ALA A 92 -6.04 12.16 -1.73
C ALA A 92 -6.81 11.84 -3.02
N GLN A 93 -6.21 11.09 -3.94
CA GLN A 93 -6.84 10.65 -5.19
C GLN A 93 -7.74 9.42 -5.02
N GLN A 94 -7.69 8.75 -3.86
CA GLN A 94 -8.57 7.63 -3.57
C GLN A 94 -9.94 8.16 -3.12
N ASN A 95 -11.00 7.72 -3.80
CA ASN A 95 -12.34 7.89 -3.26
C ASN A 95 -12.45 7.04 -1.99
N PRO A 96 -12.73 7.66 -0.83
CA PRO A 96 -12.91 6.89 0.38
C PRO A 96 -14.06 5.92 0.19
N LEU A 97 -13.91 4.70 0.73
CA LEU A 97 -15.05 3.81 0.86
C LEU A 97 -16.10 4.49 1.74
N PRO A 98 -17.39 4.30 1.44
CA PRO A 98 -18.48 4.87 2.23
C PRO A 98 -18.35 4.42 3.69
N GLU A 99 -18.41 5.37 4.61
CA GLU A 99 -18.21 5.15 6.05
C GLU A 99 -19.40 4.46 6.72
N ASP A 100 -20.59 4.54 6.10
CA ASP A 100 -21.82 3.94 6.60
C ASP A 100 -22.50 3.02 5.58
N ALA A 101 -23.38 2.16 6.09
CA ALA A 101 -24.05 1.13 5.31
C ALA A 101 -25.01 1.72 4.26
N ASP A 102 -25.51 2.94 4.45
CA ASP A 102 -26.50 3.55 3.56
C ASP A 102 -25.80 4.23 2.37
N ALA A 103 -24.67 4.88 2.61
CA ALA A 103 -23.75 5.35 1.58
C ALA A 103 -23.17 4.16 0.77
N ALA A 104 -22.88 3.03 1.43
CA ALA A 104 -22.47 1.80 0.74
C ALA A 104 -23.57 1.25 -0.17
N ARG A 105 -24.81 1.22 0.32
CA ARG A 105 -25.98 0.82 -0.48
C ARG A 105 -26.19 1.75 -1.68
N ALA A 106 -26.11 3.06 -1.48
CA ALA A 106 -26.24 4.05 -2.56
C ALA A 106 -25.16 3.85 -3.64
N LEU A 107 -23.92 3.58 -3.24
CA LEU A 107 -22.82 3.26 -4.16
C LEU A 107 -23.07 1.97 -4.95
N ILE A 108 -23.55 0.91 -4.29
CA ILE A 108 -23.90 -0.35 -4.95
C ILE A 108 -25.04 -0.15 -5.96
N VAL A 109 -26.06 0.65 -5.62
CA VAL A 109 -27.15 0.99 -6.54
C VAL A 109 -26.63 1.74 -7.75
N ALA A 110 -25.82 2.80 -7.55
CA ALA A 110 -25.21 3.55 -8.63
C ALA A 110 -24.29 2.68 -9.52
N LEU A 111 -23.57 1.73 -8.93
CA LEU A 111 -22.77 0.73 -9.66
C LEU A 111 -23.65 -0.19 -10.51
N LYS A 112 -24.76 -0.71 -9.97
CA LYS A 112 -25.71 -1.56 -10.70
C LYS A 112 -26.43 -0.81 -11.82
N GLU A 113 -26.62 0.50 -11.68
CA GLU A 113 -27.16 1.36 -12.74
C GLU A 113 -26.14 1.60 -13.85
N ARG A 114 -24.88 1.84 -13.48
CA ARG A 114 -23.77 2.06 -14.41
C ARG A 114 -23.33 0.78 -15.14
N PHE A 115 -23.47 -0.37 -14.49
CA PHE A 115 -23.06 -1.69 -14.98
C PHE A 115 -24.22 -2.69 -14.82
N PRO A 116 -25.15 -2.73 -15.81
CA PRO A 116 -26.37 -3.52 -15.74
C PRO A 116 -26.13 -5.04 -15.59
N GLU A 117 -24.99 -5.55 -16.05
CA GLU A 117 -24.56 -6.94 -15.93
C GLU A 117 -24.45 -7.42 -14.47
N LEU A 118 -24.27 -6.49 -13.53
CA LEU A 118 -24.22 -6.76 -12.09
C LEU A 118 -25.61 -6.98 -11.45
N LYS A 119 -26.70 -6.86 -12.23
CA LYS A 119 -28.06 -7.12 -11.74
C LYS A 119 -28.43 -8.60 -11.73
N THR A 120 -27.64 -9.47 -12.36
CA THR A 120 -27.99 -10.86 -12.68
C THR A 120 -27.47 -11.93 -11.70
N THR A 121 -27.00 -11.53 -10.51
CA THR A 121 -26.62 -12.45 -9.41
C THR A 121 -27.43 -12.13 -8.17
#